data_AF-A0A6G1D3C5-F1
#
_entry.id   AF-A0A6G1D3C5-F1
#
_cell.length_a   1.000
_cell.length_b   1.000
_cell.length_c   1.000
_cell.angle_alpha   90.00
_cell.angle_beta   90.00
_cell.angle_gamma   90.00
#
_symmetry.space_group_name_H-M   'P 1'
#
loop_
_entity.id
_entity.type
_entity.pdbx_description
1 polymer ?
#
loop_
_entity_poly.entity_id
_entity_poly.type
_entity_poly.pdbx_seq_one_letter_code
_entity_poly.pdbx_strand_id
1 'polypeptide(L)'
;MEDVADGNKVGTDGMAQNKEIRSVKGFPKLVQEAESQIDKSIHNSYVKAIRSAQHYIYVENQYFIGSSYYWSSNRSAGAENLIPIELAIKIARKIKARERFAVYIVIPMWPEGNPTTAAMQEILFWQGQTMSMMYKIVADALRKEGLHDTHPQDYLNFYCLGKREASSDRMA
;
A
#
# COMPACT_ATOMS: atom_id res chain seq x y z
N MET A 1 -5.58 32.66 -48.39
CA MET A 1 -4.49 32.09 -47.58
C MET A 1 -4.80 32.49 -46.15
N GLU A 2 -5.74 31.81 -45.51
CA GLU A 2 -5.52 30.53 -44.78
C GLU A 2 -4.41 30.75 -43.73
N ASP A 3 -4.65 30.67 -42.43
CA ASP A 3 -5.39 29.62 -41.73
C ASP A 3 -6.21 30.11 -40.52
N VAL A 4 -7.40 29.53 -40.39
CA VAL A 4 -8.19 29.46 -39.16
C VAL A 4 -7.59 28.33 -38.32
N ALA A 5 -6.91 28.64 -37.22
CA ALA A 5 -6.58 27.65 -36.20
C ALA A 5 -7.71 27.60 -35.17
N ASP A 6 -8.68 26.73 -35.45
CA ASP A 6 -9.69 26.28 -34.50
C ASP A 6 -9.00 25.39 -33.44
N GLY A 7 -8.54 26.03 -32.37
CA GLY A 7 -7.95 25.36 -31.22
C GLY A 7 -9.03 24.89 -30.25
N ASN A 8 -9.78 23.86 -30.64
CA ASN A 8 -10.71 23.15 -29.77
C ASN A 8 -9.93 22.55 -28.58
N LYS A 9 -9.83 23.29 -27.48
CA LYS A 9 -9.39 22.75 -26.19
C LYS A 9 -10.48 21.83 -25.68
N VAL A 10 -10.38 20.55 -26.02
CA VAL A 10 -11.13 19.48 -25.35
C VAL A 10 -10.62 19.43 -23.91
N GLY A 11 -11.26 20.20 -23.03
CA GLY A 11 -11.07 20.09 -21.59
C GLY A 11 -11.52 18.70 -21.15
N THR A 12 -10.59 17.85 -20.72
CA THR A 12 -10.91 16.62 -20.01
C THR A 12 -11.21 16.94 -18.55
N ASP A 13 -12.23 17.75 -18.30
CA ASP A 13 -12.69 18.01 -16.93
C ASP A 13 -13.63 16.88 -16.50
N GLY A 14 -13.03 15.77 -16.07
CA GLY A 14 -13.75 14.80 -15.26
C GLY A 14 -14.15 15.45 -13.95
N MET A 15 -15.45 15.55 -13.65
CA MET A 15 -15.92 15.99 -12.34
C MET A 15 -15.43 15.00 -11.27
N ALA A 16 -14.53 15.46 -10.40
CA ALA A 16 -14.08 14.71 -9.24
C ALA A 16 -14.89 15.13 -7.99
N GLN A 17 -15.43 14.16 -7.26
CA GLN A 17 -15.97 14.39 -5.93
C GLN A 17 -14.85 14.19 -4.90
N ASN A 18 -14.50 15.25 -4.18
CA ASN A 18 -13.42 15.24 -3.19
C ASN A 18 -13.98 15.18 -1.77
N LYS A 19 -13.32 14.40 -0.90
CA LYS A 19 -13.64 14.31 0.54
C LYS A 19 -12.38 14.43 1.37
N GLU A 20 -12.35 15.40 2.27
CA GLU A 20 -11.25 15.60 3.21
C GLU A 20 -11.28 14.56 4.35
N ILE A 21 -10.10 14.04 4.71
CA ILE A 21 -9.89 13.00 5.73
C ILE A 21 -8.65 13.32 6.55
N ARG A 22 -8.64 12.95 7.83
CA ARG A 22 -7.57 13.25 8.80
C ARG A 22 -7.36 12.14 9.83
N SER A 23 -6.23 12.16 10.53
CA SER A 23 -5.92 11.21 11.63
C SER A 23 -6.14 11.80 13.03
N VAL A 24 -6.21 13.11 13.15
CA VAL A 24 -6.31 13.84 14.42
C VAL A 24 -7.19 15.07 14.22
N LYS A 25 -8.00 15.41 15.22
CA LYS A 25 -8.81 16.65 15.25
C LYS A 25 -8.10 17.82 15.95
N GLY A 26 -7.22 17.52 16.91
CA GLY A 26 -6.39 18.48 17.64
C GLY A 26 -5.43 17.78 18.60
N PHE A 27 -4.47 18.52 19.17
CA PHE A 27 -3.54 17.98 20.17
C PHE A 27 -4.11 18.15 21.59
N PRO A 28 -4.41 17.05 22.31
CA PRO A 28 -4.99 17.10 23.65
C PRO A 28 -3.95 17.60 24.67
N LYS A 29 -4.41 18.32 25.71
CA LYS A 29 -3.54 18.71 26.84
C LYS A 29 -3.46 17.63 27.91
N LEU A 30 -4.47 16.76 27.99
CA LEU A 30 -4.58 15.68 28.97
C LEU A 30 -4.72 14.32 28.27
N VAL A 31 -4.12 13.28 28.85
CA VAL A 31 -4.15 11.90 28.32
C VAL A 31 -5.60 11.40 28.14
N GLN A 32 -6.48 11.75 29.07
CA GLN A 32 -7.90 11.35 29.05
C GLN A 32 -8.68 11.95 27.87
N GLU A 33 -8.24 13.11 27.35
CA GLU A 33 -8.87 13.77 26.20
C GLU A 33 -8.33 13.21 24.89
N ALA A 34 -7.21 12.49 24.90
CA ALA A 34 -6.52 12.04 23.70
C ALA A 34 -7.36 11.10 22.85
N GLU A 35 -8.10 10.18 23.46
CA GLU A 35 -8.95 9.23 22.75
C GLU A 35 -10.07 9.94 21.96
N SER A 36 -10.61 11.04 22.51
CA SER A 36 -11.68 11.82 21.88
C SER A 36 -11.22 12.64 20.66
N GLN A 37 -9.90 12.87 20.54
CA GLN A 37 -9.29 13.65 19.46
C GLN A 37 -8.79 12.77 18.30
N ILE A 38 -8.80 11.43 18.47
CA ILE A 38 -8.41 10.49 17.41
C ILE A 38 -9.48 10.49 16.31
N ASP A 39 -9.08 10.89 15.11
CA ASP A 39 -9.90 10.76 13.89
C ASP A 39 -9.37 9.56 13.10
N LYS A 40 -10.24 8.62 12.72
CA LYS A 40 -9.84 7.44 11.94
C LYS A 40 -10.32 7.52 10.49
N SER A 41 -10.72 8.71 10.01
CA SER A 41 -11.30 8.86 8.67
C SER A 41 -10.36 8.48 7.54
N ILE A 42 -9.04 8.72 7.66
CA ILE A 42 -8.04 8.23 6.69
C ILE A 42 -8.09 6.71 6.61
N HIS A 43 -7.89 6.05 7.76
CA HIS A 43 -7.90 4.60 7.87
C HIS A 43 -9.20 4.00 7.32
N ASN A 44 -10.34 4.53 7.75
CA ASN A 44 -11.66 4.05 7.33
C ASN A 44 -11.89 4.21 5.83
N SER A 45 -11.35 5.28 5.22
CA SER A 45 -11.48 5.52 3.78
C SER A 45 -10.62 4.54 2.98
N TYR A 46 -9.39 4.26 3.41
CA TYR A 46 -8.56 3.20 2.81
C TYR A 46 -9.25 1.83 2.88
N VAL A 47 -9.77 1.44 4.05
CA VAL A 47 -10.49 0.16 4.21
C VAL A 47 -11.70 0.08 3.27
N LYS A 48 -12.47 1.17 3.16
CA LYS A 48 -13.62 1.23 2.24
C LYS A 48 -13.18 1.07 0.78
N ALA A 49 -12.14 1.78 0.35
CA ALA A 49 -11.61 1.71 -1.00
C ALA A 49 -11.09 0.30 -1.36
N ILE A 50 -10.37 -0.35 -0.44
CA ILE A 50 -9.87 -1.72 -0.62
C ILE A 50 -11.04 -2.70 -0.79
N ARG A 51 -12.05 -2.59 0.07
CA ARG A 51 -13.21 -3.49 0.02
C ARG A 51 -14.02 -3.31 -1.28
N SER A 52 -14.18 -2.08 -1.76
CA SER A 52 -14.93 -1.78 -2.98
C SER A 52 -14.18 -2.05 -4.28
N ALA A 53 -12.84 -2.14 -4.26
CA ALA A 53 -12.02 -2.37 -5.45
C ALA A 53 -12.44 -3.62 -6.23
N GLN A 54 -12.56 -3.53 -7.56
CA GLN A 54 -13.03 -4.65 -8.38
C GLN A 54 -11.93 -5.36 -9.18
N HIS A 55 -10.92 -4.61 -9.61
CA HIS A 55 -9.94 -5.10 -10.59
C HIS A 55 -8.51 -5.10 -10.08
N TYR A 56 -8.03 -3.99 -9.55
CA TYR A 56 -6.69 -3.92 -8.97
C TYR A 56 -6.61 -2.81 -7.93
N ILE A 57 -5.53 -2.82 -7.17
CA ILE A 57 -5.15 -1.73 -6.26
C ILE A 57 -3.69 -1.37 -6.53
N TYR A 58 -3.42 -0.08 -6.61
CA TYR A 58 -2.08 0.48 -6.67
C TYR A 58 -1.82 1.29 -5.40
N VAL A 59 -0.68 1.04 -4.75
CA VAL A 59 -0.26 1.74 -3.55
C VAL A 59 1.16 2.24 -3.76
N GLU A 60 1.36 3.54 -3.66
CA GLU A 60 2.66 4.16 -3.42
C GLU A 60 2.67 4.69 -1.99
N ASN A 61 3.64 4.27 -1.18
CA ASN A 61 3.78 4.82 0.16
C ASN A 61 5.23 4.79 0.64
N GLN A 62 5.59 5.71 1.54
CA GLN A 62 6.93 5.73 2.13
C GLN A 62 7.17 4.56 3.09
N TYR A 63 6.12 4.13 3.81
CA TYR A 63 6.16 2.99 4.72
C TYR A 63 5.02 2.03 4.46
N PHE A 64 5.26 0.73 4.62
CA PHE A 64 4.23 -0.28 4.49
C PHE A 64 4.32 -1.33 5.60
N ILE A 65 3.79 -0.96 6.77
CA ILE A 65 3.81 -1.76 7.99
C ILE A 65 2.42 -1.75 8.61
N GLY A 66 1.93 -2.90 9.04
CA GLY A 66 0.65 -2.96 9.75
C GLY A 66 0.15 -4.37 9.99
N SER A 67 -1.00 -4.42 10.66
CA SER A 67 -1.70 -5.64 11.02
C SER A 67 -0.85 -6.60 11.87
N SER A 68 -0.11 -6.08 12.85
CA SER A 68 0.86 -6.87 13.63
C SER A 68 0.26 -8.07 14.33
N TYR A 69 -1.01 -7.99 14.73
CA TYR A 69 -1.75 -9.09 15.35
C TYR A 69 -1.89 -10.34 14.45
N TYR A 70 -1.64 -10.22 13.13
CA TYR A 70 -1.55 -11.35 12.19
C TYR A 70 -0.11 -11.80 11.85
N TRP A 71 0.93 -11.13 12.36
CA TRP A 71 2.31 -11.55 12.12
C TRP A 71 2.62 -12.90 12.78
N SER A 72 3.62 -13.62 12.26
CA SER A 72 4.07 -14.90 12.82
C SER A 72 4.68 -14.74 14.22
N SER A 73 5.35 -13.62 14.47
CA SER A 73 5.94 -13.22 15.74
C SER A 73 5.60 -11.76 16.04
N ASN A 74 5.92 -11.27 17.25
CA ASN A 74 5.79 -9.84 17.61
C ASN A 74 4.37 -9.27 17.41
N ARG A 75 3.35 -10.08 17.72
CA ARG A 75 1.94 -9.70 17.50
C ARG A 75 1.51 -8.46 18.28
N SER A 76 2.15 -8.21 19.42
CA SER A 76 1.91 -7.08 20.31
C SER A 76 2.77 -5.85 19.98
N ALA A 77 3.37 -5.75 18.78
CA ALA A 77 4.20 -4.62 18.37
C ALA A 77 3.43 -3.29 18.18
N GLY A 78 2.09 -3.29 18.28
CA GLY A 78 1.27 -2.08 18.23
C GLY A 78 0.99 -1.51 16.83
N ALA A 79 1.41 -2.19 15.75
CA ALA A 79 1.09 -1.77 14.38
C ALA A 79 -0.31 -2.25 13.96
N GLU A 80 -1.34 -1.64 14.54
CA GLU A 80 -2.72 -2.15 14.50
C GLU A 80 -3.54 -1.76 13.25
N ASN A 81 -2.97 -0.99 12.32
CA ASN A 81 -3.72 -0.59 11.13
C ASN A 81 -4.10 -1.81 10.26
N LEU A 82 -5.28 -1.76 9.64
CA LEU A 82 -5.91 -2.87 8.93
C LEU A 82 -5.51 -2.94 7.44
N ILE A 83 -4.66 -2.02 6.97
CA ILE A 83 -4.44 -1.84 5.52
C ILE A 83 -3.80 -3.09 4.90
N PRO A 84 -2.70 -3.65 5.45
CA PRO A 84 -2.10 -4.87 4.90
C PRO A 84 -3.04 -6.08 4.92
N ILE A 85 -3.75 -6.30 6.02
CA ILE A 85 -4.66 -7.46 6.11
C ILE A 85 -5.85 -7.33 5.17
N GLU A 86 -6.46 -6.15 5.03
CA GLU A 86 -7.60 -5.96 4.13
C GLU A 86 -7.20 -6.22 2.67
N LEU A 87 -5.99 -5.83 2.26
CA LEU A 87 -5.44 -6.17 0.94
C LEU A 87 -5.27 -7.68 0.77
N ALA A 88 -4.63 -8.37 1.72
CA ALA A 88 -4.42 -9.81 1.65
C ALA A 88 -5.73 -10.60 1.62
N ILE A 89 -6.71 -10.23 2.45
CA ILE A 89 -8.04 -10.85 2.48
C ILE A 89 -8.81 -10.53 1.19
N LYS A 90 -8.69 -9.32 0.64
CA LYS A 90 -9.32 -8.97 -0.64
C LYS A 90 -8.82 -9.87 -1.77
N ILE A 91 -7.50 -10.08 -1.85
CA ILE A 91 -6.88 -11.00 -2.80
C ILE A 91 -7.40 -12.42 -2.58
N ALA A 92 -7.35 -12.93 -1.34
CA ALA A 92 -7.84 -14.27 -1.02
C ALA A 92 -9.30 -14.49 -1.42
N ARG A 93 -10.17 -13.48 -1.26
CA ARG A 93 -11.57 -13.51 -1.71
C ARG A 93 -11.67 -13.58 -3.24
N LYS A 94 -10.87 -12.80 -3.96
CA LYS A 94 -10.85 -12.80 -5.44
C LYS A 94 -10.31 -14.12 -6.00
N ILE A 95 -9.30 -14.70 -5.37
CA ILE A 95 -8.80 -16.06 -5.68
C ILE A 95 -9.93 -17.10 -5.54
N LYS A 96 -10.62 -17.09 -4.38
CA LYS A 96 -11.76 -17.99 -4.12
C LYS A 96 -12.89 -17.82 -5.15
N ALA A 97 -13.16 -16.59 -5.57
CA ALA A 97 -14.15 -16.29 -6.60
C ALA A 97 -13.68 -16.59 -8.04
N ARG A 98 -12.42 -17.00 -8.23
CA ARG A 98 -11.77 -17.16 -9.55
C ARG A 98 -11.80 -15.88 -10.39
N GLU A 99 -11.77 -14.74 -9.73
CA GLU A 99 -11.78 -13.42 -10.36
C GLU A 99 -10.36 -12.86 -10.47
N ARG A 100 -10.02 -12.29 -11.63
CA ARG A 100 -8.74 -11.60 -11.80
C ARG A 100 -8.68 -10.40 -10.86
N PHE A 101 -7.61 -10.34 -10.08
CA PHE A 101 -7.32 -9.22 -9.21
C PHE A 101 -5.84 -9.11 -8.91
N ALA A 102 -5.28 -7.90 -8.89
CA ALA A 102 -3.88 -7.68 -8.57
C ALA A 102 -3.68 -6.50 -7.63
N VAL A 103 -2.67 -6.57 -6.78
CA VAL A 103 -2.24 -5.50 -5.90
C VAL A 103 -0.77 -5.22 -6.18
N TYR A 104 -0.47 -3.95 -6.44
CA TYR A 104 0.88 -3.45 -6.69
C TYR A 104 1.24 -2.44 -5.61
N ILE A 105 2.31 -2.72 -4.87
CA ILE A 105 2.79 -1.88 -3.78
C ILE A 105 4.20 -1.41 -4.13
N VAL A 106 4.36 -0.10 -4.27
CA VAL A 106 5.63 0.56 -4.52
C VAL A 106 6.06 1.27 -3.23
N ILE A 107 7.21 0.87 -2.73
CA ILE A 107 7.83 1.37 -1.50
C ILE A 107 9.31 1.68 -1.77
N PRO A 108 9.93 2.60 -1.03
CA PRO A 108 11.36 2.85 -1.20
C PRO A 108 12.17 1.57 -0.89
N MET A 109 13.37 1.46 -1.48
CA MET A 109 14.24 0.29 -1.25
C MET A 109 14.63 0.15 0.23
N TRP A 110 14.80 1.29 0.91
CA TRP A 110 14.88 1.42 2.36
C TRP A 110 14.35 2.80 2.78
N PRO A 111 13.94 3.00 4.05
CA PRO A 111 13.55 4.31 4.56
C PRO A 111 14.67 5.34 4.41
N GLU A 112 14.34 6.62 4.34
CA GLU A 112 15.35 7.68 4.23
C GLU A 112 16.34 7.65 5.42
N GLY A 113 17.64 7.68 5.11
CA GLY A 113 18.72 7.64 6.10
C GLY A 113 19.73 6.53 5.84
N ASN A 114 20.65 6.34 6.78
CA ASN A 114 21.64 5.26 6.70
C ASN A 114 20.96 3.89 6.95
N PRO A 115 20.93 2.98 5.95
CA PRO A 115 20.22 1.71 6.06
C PRO A 115 20.84 0.76 7.10
N THR A 116 22.09 0.98 7.53
CA THR A 116 22.75 0.11 8.51
C THR A 116 22.45 0.46 9.97
N THR A 117 21.70 1.54 10.21
CA THR A 117 21.31 1.95 11.58
C THR A 117 20.25 1.02 12.16
N ALA A 118 20.27 0.83 13.48
CA ALA A 118 19.34 -0.05 14.18
C ALA A 118 17.87 0.30 13.92
N ALA A 119 17.53 1.60 13.94
CA ALA A 119 16.16 2.06 13.67
C ALA A 119 15.67 1.70 12.25
N MET A 120 16.52 1.85 11.23
CA MET A 120 16.18 1.46 9.85
C MET A 120 16.04 -0.04 9.72
N GLN A 121 16.91 -0.81 10.38
CA GLN A 121 16.80 -2.27 10.40
C GLN A 121 15.52 -2.76 11.09
N GLU A 122 15.07 -2.10 12.17
CA GLU A 122 13.78 -2.40 12.79
C GLU A 122 12.60 -2.12 11.86
N ILE A 123 12.60 -0.98 11.16
CA ILE A 123 11.54 -0.65 10.19
C ILE A 123 11.49 -1.71 9.08
N LEU A 124 12.66 -2.09 8.53
CA LEU A 124 12.75 -3.14 7.51
C LEU A 124 12.29 -4.50 8.04
N PHE A 125 12.60 -4.83 9.30
CA PHE A 125 12.13 -6.04 9.95
C PHE A 125 10.60 -6.08 10.04
N TRP A 126 9.97 -5.00 10.50
CA TRP A 126 8.50 -4.89 10.59
C TRP A 126 7.81 -4.92 9.23
N GLN A 127 8.44 -4.31 8.22
CA GLN A 127 7.98 -4.41 6.83
C GLN A 127 8.05 -5.86 6.35
N GLY A 128 9.14 -6.57 6.63
CA GLY A 128 9.29 -8.00 6.33
C GLY A 128 8.22 -8.88 6.99
N GLN A 129 7.89 -8.63 8.26
CA GLN A 129 6.79 -9.34 8.95
C GLN A 129 5.43 -9.09 8.27
N THR A 130 5.18 -7.85 7.86
CA THR A 130 3.96 -7.46 7.15
C THR A 130 3.86 -8.18 5.80
N MET A 131 4.93 -8.15 5.00
CA MET A 131 4.99 -8.83 3.70
C MET A 131 4.81 -10.35 3.85
N SER A 132 5.50 -10.96 4.80
CA SER A 132 5.42 -12.40 5.08
C SER A 132 4.00 -12.84 5.42
N MET A 133 3.33 -12.09 6.30
CA MET A 133 1.92 -12.34 6.66
C MET A 133 1.00 -12.28 5.43
N MET A 134 1.15 -11.27 4.57
CA MET A 134 0.31 -11.12 3.39
C MET A 134 0.55 -12.25 2.38
N TYR A 135 1.81 -12.53 2.04
CA TYR A 135 2.14 -13.61 1.10
C TYR A 135 1.67 -14.97 1.62
N LYS A 136 1.76 -15.22 2.92
CA LYS A 136 1.23 -16.44 3.53
C LYS A 136 -0.28 -16.58 3.28
N ILE A 137 -1.06 -15.53 3.52
CA ILE A 137 -2.52 -15.56 3.29
C ILE A 137 -2.85 -15.83 1.83
N VAL A 138 -2.16 -15.16 0.90
CA VAL A 138 -2.35 -15.35 -0.54
C VAL A 138 -1.98 -16.78 -0.95
N ALA A 139 -0.82 -17.28 -0.54
CA ALA A 139 -0.37 -18.64 -0.82
C ALA A 139 -1.32 -19.69 -0.23
N ASP A 140 -1.82 -19.48 0.99
CA ASP A 140 -2.78 -20.37 1.63
C ASP A 140 -4.12 -20.40 0.85
N ALA A 141 -4.56 -19.26 0.30
CA ALA A 141 -5.76 -19.19 -0.53
C ALA A 141 -5.59 -19.94 -1.86
N LEU A 142 -4.45 -19.76 -2.54
CA LEU A 142 -4.14 -20.50 -3.78
C LEU A 142 -4.14 -22.01 -3.56
N ARG A 143 -3.49 -22.49 -2.48
CA ARG A 143 -3.46 -23.92 -2.15
C ARG A 143 -4.84 -24.48 -1.83
N LYS A 144 -5.69 -23.73 -1.12
CA LYS A 144 -7.07 -24.15 -0.81
C LYS A 144 -7.94 -24.31 -2.05
N GLU A 145 -7.69 -23.50 -3.07
CA GLU A 145 -8.40 -23.55 -4.36
C GLU A 145 -7.73 -24.50 -5.38
N GLY A 146 -6.69 -25.25 -4.98
CA GLY A 146 -5.99 -26.18 -5.88
C GLY A 146 -5.21 -25.49 -7.01
N LEU A 147 -4.88 -24.20 -6.86
CA LEU A 147 -4.12 -23.41 -7.84
C LEU A 147 -2.61 -23.56 -7.60
N HIS A 148 -2.09 -24.77 -7.76
CA HIS A 148 -0.69 -25.10 -7.44
C HIS A 148 0.33 -24.53 -8.43
N ASP A 149 -0.07 -24.32 -9.68
CA ASP A 149 0.79 -23.78 -10.73
C ASP A 149 0.82 -22.24 -10.75
N THR A 150 0.04 -21.59 -9.88
CA THR A 150 -0.07 -20.12 -9.81
C THR A 150 0.83 -19.57 -8.70
N HIS A 151 1.54 -18.49 -8.98
CA HIS A 151 2.44 -17.88 -8.02
C HIS A 151 1.73 -16.79 -7.20
N PRO A 152 2.00 -16.61 -5.89
CA PRO A 152 1.42 -15.51 -5.11
C PRO A 152 1.67 -14.11 -5.72
N GLN A 153 2.78 -13.94 -6.45
CA GLN A 153 3.10 -12.68 -7.13
C GLN A 153 2.21 -12.39 -8.35
N ASP A 154 1.42 -13.36 -8.83
CA ASP A 154 0.39 -13.08 -9.83
C ASP A 154 -0.74 -12.20 -9.25
N TYR A 155 -0.83 -12.10 -7.91
CA TYR A 155 -1.84 -11.30 -7.21
C TYR A 155 -1.25 -10.20 -6.32
N LEU A 156 -0.07 -10.40 -5.72
CA LEU A 156 0.53 -9.47 -4.77
C LEU A 156 1.98 -9.14 -5.15
N ASN A 157 2.24 -7.90 -5.51
CA ASN A 157 3.54 -7.45 -5.99
C ASN A 157 4.10 -6.31 -5.14
N PHE A 158 5.38 -6.41 -4.79
CA PHE A 158 6.14 -5.36 -4.13
C PHE A 158 7.29 -4.91 -5.03
N TYR A 159 7.40 -3.61 -5.23
CA TYR A 159 8.46 -2.99 -6.03
C TYR A 159 9.13 -1.85 -5.27
N CYS A 160 10.32 -1.50 -5.71
CA CYS A 160 10.98 -0.26 -5.36
C CYS A 160 11.46 0.47 -6.60
N LEU A 161 11.61 1.79 -6.48
CA LEU A 161 12.11 2.62 -7.57
C LEU A 161 13.63 2.78 -7.42
N GLY A 162 14.34 2.63 -8.53
CA GLY A 162 15.79 2.83 -8.61
C GLY A 162 16.15 3.44 -9.95
N LYS A 163 17.08 4.41 -9.94
CA LYS A 163 17.62 5.04 -11.14
C LYS A 163 19.11 4.76 -11.21
N ARG A 164 19.60 4.38 -12.38
CA ARG A 164 21.03 4.25 -12.67
C ARG A 164 21.35 5.08 -13.90
N GLU A 165 22.29 5.99 -13.78
CA GLU A 165 22.81 6.77 -14.90
C GLU A 165 24.20 6.22 -15.28
N ALA A 166 24.49 6.16 -16.57
CA ALA A 166 25.86 5.87 -17.01
C ALA A 166 26.74 7.06 -16.59
N SER A 167 27.96 6.80 -16.12
CA SER A 167 28.94 7.87 -15.98
C SER A 167 29.12 8.52 -17.34
N SER A 168 28.97 9.84 -17.40
CA SER A 168 29.37 10.60 -18.56
C SER A 168 30.89 10.62 -18.61
N ASP A 169 31.51 9.52 -19.06
CA ASP A 169 32.85 9.60 -19.62
C ASP A 169 32.73 10.32 -20.97
N ARG A 170 32.63 11.65 -20.90
CA ARG A 170 32.83 12.56 -22.01
C ARG A 170 33.68 13.74 -21.57
N MET A 171 34.99 13.53 -21.74
CA MET A 171 35.96 14.45 -22.35
C MET A 171 36.11 15.84 -21.74
N ALA A 172 37.07 15.94 -20.81
CA ALA A 172 38.16 16.92 -20.85
C ALA A 172 39.34 16.41 -20.03
#